data_AF-A0A0F8YEK2-F1
#
_entry.id   AF-A0A0F8YEK2-F1
#
_cell.length_a   1.000
_cell.length_b   1.000
_cell.length_c   1.000
_cell.angle_alpha   90.00
_cell.angle_beta   90.00
_cell.angle_gamma   90.00
#
_symmetry.space_group_name_H-M   'P 1'
#
loop_
_entity.id
_entity.type
_entity.pdbx_description
1 polymer ?
#
loop_
_entity_poly.entity_id
_entity_poly.type
_entity_poly.pdbx_seq_one_letter_code
_entity_poly.pdbx_strand_id
1 'polypeptide(L)'
;MLRITKYCQRLLDGLADVDWSHSIKKLQHDWIGKSIGAEVDFAVDGHDETIRVFTTRPDTLFGATYMVLAPEHRLVDVITTADNKDAVKKYLERGSMKSDLD
;
A
#
# COMPACT_ATOMS: atom_id res chain seq x y z
N MET A 1 -6.56 19.74 0.75
CA MET A 1 -5.30 18.97 0.88
C MET A 1 -4.36 19.36 -0.25
N LEU A 2 -3.08 19.66 0.05
CA LEU A 2 -2.08 19.95 -0.99
C LEU A 2 -1.71 18.67 -1.74
N ARG A 3 -1.70 18.70 -3.08
CA ARG A 3 -1.43 17.53 -3.94
C ARG A 3 0.06 17.39 -4.27
N ILE A 4 0.92 17.38 -3.24
CA ILE A 4 2.38 17.33 -3.40
C ILE A 4 2.86 16.10 -4.20
N THR A 5 2.14 14.98 -4.10
CA THR A 5 2.45 13.72 -4.79
C THR A 5 2.45 13.84 -6.32
N LYS A 6 1.72 14.82 -6.89
CA LYS A 6 1.76 15.10 -8.33
C LYS A 6 3.11 15.63 -8.82
N TYR A 7 3.94 16.09 -7.90
CA TYR A 7 5.25 16.67 -8.18
C TYR A 7 6.40 15.74 -7.80
N CYS A 8 6.16 14.49 -7.39
CA CYS A 8 7.21 13.58 -6.92
C CYS A 8 8.38 13.47 -7.89
N GLN A 9 8.12 13.32 -9.20
CA GLN A 9 9.17 13.24 -10.21
C GLN A 9 10.02 14.53 -10.24
N ARG A 10 9.35 15.69 -10.31
CA ARG A 10 10.03 17.00 -10.32
C ARG A 10 10.82 17.25 -9.04
N LEU A 11 10.30 16.82 -7.89
CA LEU A 11 10.98 16.94 -6.60
C LEU A 11 12.24 16.08 -6.57
N LEU A 12 12.18 14.84 -7.07
CA LEU A 12 13.35 13.96 -7.17
C LEU A 12 14.41 14.54 -8.12
N ASP A 13 14.00 14.96 -9.32
CA ASP A 13 14.91 15.51 -10.32
C ASP A 13 15.58 16.79 -9.80
N GLY A 14 14.81 17.65 -9.13
CA GLY A 14 15.32 18.90 -8.56
C GLY A 14 16.33 18.73 -7.42
N LEU A 15 16.41 17.57 -6.76
CA LEU A 15 17.44 17.32 -5.74
C LEU A 15 18.86 17.36 -6.32
N ALA A 16 19.02 17.14 -7.63
CA ALA A 16 20.31 17.24 -8.30
C ALA A 16 20.85 18.69 -8.28
N ASP A 17 19.97 19.67 -8.45
CA ASP A 17 20.34 21.08 -8.68
C ASP A 17 20.50 21.89 -7.39
N VAL A 18 20.08 21.36 -6.23
CA VAL A 18 20.12 22.08 -4.96
C VAL A 18 21.43 21.82 -4.21
N ASP A 19 22.05 22.87 -3.67
CA ASP A 19 23.26 22.76 -2.83
C ASP A 19 22.92 22.37 -1.38
N TRP A 20 22.53 21.11 -1.19
CA TRP A 20 22.27 20.49 0.12
C TRP A 20 23.26 19.36 0.39
N SER A 21 23.45 19.05 1.69
CA SER A 21 24.27 17.90 2.09
C SER A 21 23.69 16.59 1.53
N HIS A 22 24.58 15.64 1.24
CA HIS A 22 24.18 14.31 0.76
C HIS A 22 23.14 13.64 1.69
N SER A 23 23.32 13.79 3.01
CA SER A 23 22.41 13.23 4.01
C SER A 23 20.97 13.76 3.86
N ILE A 24 20.81 15.05 3.60
CA ILE A 24 19.47 15.66 3.41
C ILE A 24 18.87 15.20 2.08
N LYS A 25 19.65 15.17 1.00
CA LYS A 25 19.17 14.67 -0.30
C LYS A 25 18.73 13.22 -0.22
N LYS A 26 19.49 12.38 0.49
CA LYS A 26 19.14 10.98 0.74
C LYS A 26 17.83 10.86 1.53
N LEU A 27 17.66 11.65 2.60
CA LEU A 27 16.43 11.65 3.39
C LEU A 27 15.20 12.00 2.54
N GLN A 28 15.31 12.99 1.66
CA GLN A 28 14.23 13.37 0.75
C GLN A 28 13.95 12.29 -0.29
N HIS A 29 14.99 11.70 -0.88
CA HIS A 29 14.85 10.60 -1.82
C HIS A 29 14.12 9.40 -1.19
N ASP A 30 14.54 9.00 0.01
CA ASP A 30 13.95 7.88 0.76
C ASP A 30 12.51 8.18 1.18
N TRP A 31 12.23 9.43 1.60
CA TRP A 31 10.87 9.86 1.98
C TRP A 31 9.91 9.91 0.79
N ILE A 32 10.37 10.36 -0.39
CA ILE A 32 9.57 10.31 -1.61
C ILE A 32 9.35 8.85 -2.05
N GLY A 33 10.36 7.98 -1.87
CA GLY A 33 10.17 6.52 -1.91
C GLY A 33 9.66 5.98 -3.24
N LYS A 34 10.07 6.56 -4.38
CA LYS A 34 9.57 6.16 -5.70
C LYS A 34 9.94 4.70 -6.00
N SER A 35 8.92 3.88 -6.23
CA SER A 35 9.05 2.51 -6.69
C SER A 35 8.44 2.33 -8.08
N ILE A 36 9.03 1.45 -8.89
CA ILE A 36 8.51 1.04 -10.19
C ILE A 36 8.07 -0.42 -10.07
N GLY A 37 6.88 -0.73 -10.57
CA GLY A 37 6.28 -2.05 -10.44
C GLY A 37 5.10 -2.21 -11.38
N ALA A 38 4.28 -3.22 -11.11
CA ALA A 38 3.06 -3.51 -11.84
C ALA A 38 1.85 -3.49 -10.90
N GLU A 39 0.70 -3.16 -11.47
CA GLU A 39 -0.61 -3.41 -10.85
C GLU A 39 -1.16 -4.73 -11.38
N VAL A 40 -1.69 -5.57 -10.48
CA VAL A 40 -2.30 -6.86 -10.81
C VAL A 40 -3.70 -6.90 -10.23
N ASP A 41 -4.66 -7.27 -11.06
CA ASP A 41 -6.06 -7.39 -10.68
C ASP A 41 -6.40 -8.86 -10.37
N PHE A 42 -6.87 -9.12 -9.15
CA PHE A 42 -7.34 -10.43 -8.70
C PHE A 42 -8.86 -10.39 -8.52
N ALA A 43 -9.57 -11.26 -9.24
CA ALA A 43 -11.00 -11.45 -9.01
C ALA A 43 -11.24 -12.12 -7.65
N VAL A 44 -12.31 -11.71 -6.97
CA VAL A 44 -12.73 -12.33 -5.72
C VAL A 44 -13.77 -13.40 -6.04
N ASP A 45 -13.50 -14.65 -5.63
CA ASP A 45 -14.43 -15.75 -5.86
C ASP A 45 -15.77 -15.50 -5.12
N GLY A 46 -16.89 -15.72 -5.81
CA GLY A 46 -18.23 -15.47 -5.29
C GLY A 46 -18.66 -13.99 -5.20
N HIS A 47 -17.87 -13.08 -5.77
CA HIS A 47 -18.01 -11.63 -5.66
C HIS A 47 -17.79 -10.96 -7.03
N ASP A 48 -18.42 -9.82 -7.30
CA ASP A 48 -18.20 -9.02 -8.53
C ASP A 48 -17.11 -7.94 -8.30
N GLU A 49 -16.30 -8.17 -7.27
CA GLU A 49 -15.26 -7.27 -6.82
C GLU A 49 -13.88 -7.75 -7.30
N THR A 50 -13.02 -6.78 -7.58
CA THR A 50 -11.61 -7.02 -7.95
C THR A 50 -10.72 -6.37 -6.90
N ILE A 51 -9.69 -7.09 -6.46
CA ILE A 51 -8.62 -6.56 -5.64
C ILE A 51 -7.44 -6.22 -6.54
N ARG A 52 -7.11 -4.93 -6.61
CA ARG A 52 -5.92 -4.43 -7.29
C ARG A 52 -4.75 -4.33 -6.33
N VAL A 53 -3.64 -5.00 -6.64
CA VAL A 53 -2.40 -4.94 -5.84
C VAL A 53 -1.25 -4.36 -6.64
N PHE A 54 -0.38 -3.60 -5.98
CA PHE A 54 0.89 -3.16 -6.55
C PHE A 54 2.02 -4.09 -6.11
N THR A 55 2.93 -4.43 -7.02
CA THR A 55 4.15 -5.20 -6.71
C THR A 55 5.34 -4.70 -7.53
N THR A 56 6.51 -4.63 -6.90
CA THR A 56 7.80 -4.41 -7.58
C THR A 56 8.40 -5.71 -8.13
N ARG A 57 7.79 -6.86 -7.84
CA ARG A 57 8.20 -8.21 -8.27
C ARG A 57 7.05 -8.92 -9.01
N PRO A 58 6.65 -8.44 -10.20
CA PRO A 58 5.62 -9.10 -10.99
C PRO A 58 6.03 -10.51 -11.47
N ASP A 59 7.33 -10.79 -11.53
CA ASP A 59 7.89 -12.09 -11.87
C ASP A 59 7.49 -13.19 -10.87
N THR A 60 7.21 -12.84 -9.60
CA THR A 60 6.83 -13.81 -8.57
C THR A 60 5.32 -14.09 -8.51
N LEU A 61 4.54 -13.58 -9.47
CA LEU A 61 3.08 -13.66 -9.45
C LEU A 61 2.54 -15.09 -9.32
N PHE A 62 3.15 -16.05 -10.04
CA PHE A 62 2.75 -17.46 -10.01
C PHE A 62 3.08 -18.17 -8.68
N GLY A 63 3.86 -17.53 -7.80
CA GLY A 63 4.16 -18.02 -6.45
C GLY A 63 3.25 -17.45 -5.37
N ALA A 64 2.31 -16.57 -5.71
CA ALA A 64 1.38 -15.98 -4.73
C ALA A 64 0.38 -17.05 -4.24
N THR A 65 0.45 -17.40 -2.96
CA THR A 65 -0.40 -18.45 -2.35
C THR A 65 -1.53 -17.91 -1.48
N TYR A 66 -1.46 -16.65 -1.08
CA TYR A 66 -2.51 -15.92 -0.36
C TYR A 66 -2.31 -14.41 -0.53
N MET A 67 -3.30 -13.64 -0.10
CA MET A 67 -3.27 -12.18 -0.10
C MET A 67 -3.54 -11.65 1.31
N VAL A 68 -3.01 -10.47 1.60
CA VAL A 68 -3.28 -9.75 2.85
C VAL A 68 -3.88 -8.40 2.49
N LEU A 69 -5.00 -8.07 3.12
CA LEU A 69 -5.65 -6.75 3.01
C LEU A 69 -5.34 -5.92 4.24
N ALA A 70 -5.20 -4.60 4.04
CA ALA A 70 -5.17 -3.67 5.17
C ALA A 70 -6.50 -3.77 5.95
N PRO A 71 -6.49 -3.66 7.29
CA PRO A 71 -7.70 -3.69 8.10
C PRO A 71 -8.78 -2.71 7.63
N GLU A 72 -8.38 -1.51 7.20
CA GLU A 72 -9.27 -0.43 6.77
C GLU A 72 -9.72 -0.58 5.30
N HIS A 73 -9.29 -1.64 4.62
CA HIS A 73 -9.62 -1.83 3.21
C HIS A 73 -11.11 -2.14 3.04
N ARG A 74 -11.79 -1.36 2.20
CA ARG A 74 -13.26 -1.44 1.97
C ARG A 74 -13.79 -2.85 1.73
N LEU A 75 -13.03 -3.69 1.02
CA LEU A 75 -13.47 -5.05 0.69
C LEU A 75 -13.48 -6.00 1.89
N VAL A 76 -12.82 -5.69 3.00
CA VAL A 76 -12.83 -6.55 4.20
C VAL A 76 -14.28 -6.80 4.66
N ASP A 77 -15.10 -5.75 4.76
CA ASP A 77 -16.50 -5.88 5.16
C ASP A 77 -17.36 -6.62 4.12
N VAL A 78 -16.96 -6.57 2.85
CA VAL A 78 -17.70 -7.17 1.72
C VAL A 78 -17.46 -8.68 1.65
N ILE A 79 -16.20 -9.10 1.76
CA ILE A 79 -15.78 -10.49 1.50
C ILE A 79 -15.72 -11.34 2.77
N THR A 80 -15.92 -10.74 3.95
CA THR A 80 -15.93 -11.48 5.21
C THR A 80 -17.15 -12.40 5.27
N THR A 81 -16.86 -13.70 5.29
CA THR A 81 -17.87 -14.76 5.46
C THR A 81 -18.58 -14.64 6.81
N ALA A 82 -19.83 -15.11 6.87
CA ALA A 82 -20.66 -15.03 8.07
C ALA A 82 -19.98 -15.64 9.31
N ASP A 83 -19.34 -16.80 9.16
CA ASP A 83 -18.67 -17.52 10.25
C ASP A 83 -17.45 -16.77 10.81
N ASN A 84 -16.86 -15.87 10.02
CA ASN A 84 -15.67 -15.12 10.40
C ASN A 84 -15.95 -13.68 10.83
N LYS A 85 -17.21 -13.19 10.75
CA LYS A 85 -17.56 -11.79 11.04
C LYS A 85 -17.09 -11.32 12.41
N ASP A 86 -17.34 -12.10 13.45
CA ASP A 86 -16.97 -11.71 14.81
C ASP A 86 -15.45 -11.69 15.02
N ALA A 87 -14.73 -12.65 14.43
CA ALA A 87 -13.28 -12.75 14.51
C ALA A 87 -12.61 -11.58 13.77
N VAL A 88 -13.08 -11.28 12.55
CA VAL A 88 -12.60 -10.15 11.75
C VAL A 88 -12.90 -8.83 12.46
N LYS A 89 -14.13 -8.62 12.94
CA LYS A 89 -14.49 -7.40 13.66
C LYS A 89 -13.60 -7.14 14.87
N LYS A 90 -13.35 -8.16 15.70
CA LYS A 90 -12.42 -8.05 16.84
C LYS A 90 -11.00 -7.70 16.39
N TYR A 91 -10.56 -8.26 15.26
CA TYR A 91 -9.24 -7.94 14.70
C TYR A 91 -9.16 -6.49 14.23
N LEU A 92 -10.19 -6.00 13.54
CA LEU A 92 -10.29 -4.61 13.07
C LEU A 92 -10.29 -3.61 14.24
N GLU A 93 -11.10 -3.87 15.27
CA GLU A 93 -11.15 -3.04 16.48
C GLU A 93 -9.77 -2.97 17.13
N ARG A 94 -9.10 -4.13 17.30
CA ARG A 94 -7.74 -4.17 17.85
C ARG A 94 -6.73 -3.44 16.96
N GLY A 95 -6.85 -3.55 15.64
CA GLY A 95 -5.99 -2.87 14.67
C GLY A 95 -6.10 -1.36 14.78
N SER A 96 -7.33 -0.84 14.85
CA SER A 96 -7.61 0.60 14.96
C SER A 96 -7.07 1.27 16.23
N MET A 97 -6.80 0.48 17.28
CA MET A 97 -6.26 0.96 18.55
C MET A 97 -4.73 0.99 18.58
N LYS A 98 -4.05 0.46 17.55
CA LYS A 98 -2.60 0.50 17.46
C LYS A 98 -2.15 1.82 16.85
N SER A 99 -1.07 2.39 17.40
CA SER A 99 -0.39 3.54 16.81
C SER A 99 0.78 3.05 15.95
N ASP A 100 1.23 3.85 14.97
CA ASP A 100 2.40 3.53 14.13
C ASP A 100 3.71 3.25 14.93
N LEU A 101 3.73 3.54 16.24
CA LEU A 101 4.86 3.33 17.14
C LEU A 101 4.82 1.97 17.89
N ASP A 102 3.78 1.13 17.71
CA ASP A 102 3.59 -0.20 18.33
C ASP A 102 3.02 -1.26 17.35
#